data_AF-A0A934SE41-F1
#
_entry.id   AF-A0A934SE41-F1
#
_cell.length_a   1.000
_cell.length_b   1.000
_cell.length_c   1.000
_cell.angle_alpha   90.00
_cell.angle_beta   90.00
_cell.angle_gamma   90.00
#
_symmetry.space_group_name_H-M   'P 1'
#
loop_
_entity.id
_entity.type
_entity.pdbx_description
1 polymer ?
#
loop_
_entity_poly.entity_id
_entity_poly.type
_entity_poly.pdbx_seq_one_letter_code
_entity_poly.pdbx_strand_id
1 'polypeptide(L)'
;MKLRRWKRPLLIASCLVVPMAGAVAIWLLQEVEYERISSPDGGYTAIVTYRRIEAFRPSIPGQSGEKAGFIRIKDMAERNYGKIGIPMVWMSRDLEWTDLGASLKLICEWNFAKREYRFCNESQTEEMVKYAK
;
A
#
# COMPACT_ATOMS: atom_id res chain seq x y z
N MET A 1 -12.97 50.03 12.08
CA MET A 1 -11.95 48.97 12.33
C MET A 1 -11.15 48.73 11.05
N LYS A 2 -10.07 49.50 10.82
CA LYS A 2 -9.23 49.41 9.60
C LYS A 2 -8.43 48.10 9.66
N LEU A 3 -8.86 47.06 8.92
CA LEU A 3 -8.05 45.88 8.67
C LEU A 3 -6.74 46.34 8.01
N ARG A 4 -5.69 46.36 8.83
CA ARG A 4 -4.34 46.87 8.58
C ARG A 4 -3.81 46.29 7.27
N ARG A 5 -3.54 47.15 6.27
CA ARG A 5 -3.15 46.79 4.88
C ARG A 5 -2.01 45.75 4.80
N TRP A 6 -1.22 45.59 5.86
CA TRP A 6 -0.14 44.61 5.98
C TRP A 6 -0.60 43.15 6.17
N LYS A 7 -1.88 42.88 6.47
CA LYS A 7 -2.41 41.51 6.58
C LYS A 7 -2.83 40.90 5.22
N ARG A 8 -2.98 41.73 4.18
CA ARG A 8 -3.35 41.29 2.82
C ARG A 8 -2.34 40.34 2.15
N PRO A 9 -1.02 40.62 2.16
CA PRO A 9 -0.05 39.68 1.58
C PRO A 9 -0.01 38.35 2.34
N LEU A 10 -0.22 38.36 3.67
CA LEU A 10 -0.31 37.14 4.48
C LEU A 10 -1.53 36.28 4.12
N LEU A 11 -2.69 36.91 3.87
CA LEU A 11 -3.89 36.20 3.44
C LEU A 11 -3.72 35.59 2.03
N ILE A 12 -3.09 36.31 1.11
CA ILE A 12 -2.82 35.81 -0.25
C ILE A 12 -1.81 34.66 -0.22
N ALA A 13 -0.72 34.81 0.54
CA ALA A 13 0.27 33.75 0.73
C ALA A 13 -0.35 32.49 1.34
N SER A 14 -1.20 32.64 2.36
CA SER A 14 -1.91 31.51 2.97
C SER A 14 -2.84 30.80 1.98
N CYS A 15 -3.49 31.54 1.08
CA CYS A 15 -4.41 30.99 0.10
C CYS A 15 -3.71 30.12 -0.95
N LEU A 16 -2.40 30.30 -1.16
CA LEU A 16 -1.60 29.48 -2.09
C LEU A 16 -0.86 28.36 -1.37
N VAL A 17 -0.33 28.61 -0.17
CA VAL A 17 0.48 27.62 0.56
C VAL A 17 -0.37 26.44 1.03
N VAL A 18 -1.58 26.67 1.54
CA VAL A 18 -2.45 25.60 2.03
C VAL A 18 -2.85 24.60 0.93
N PRO A 19 -3.37 25.02 -0.25
CA PRO A 19 -3.70 24.07 -1.30
C PRO A 19 -2.44 23.40 -1.89
N MET A 20 -1.31 24.11 -1.97
CA MET A 20 -0.06 23.51 -2.42
C MET A 20 0.42 22.42 -1.45
N ALA A 21 0.39 22.67 -0.15
CA ALA A 21 0.71 21.67 0.88
C ALA A 21 -0.27 20.49 0.83
N GLY A 22 -1.57 20.75 0.62
CA GLY A 22 -2.58 19.72 0.44
C GLY A 22 -2.32 18.84 -0.80
N ALA A 23 -1.96 19.46 -1.93
CA ALA A 23 -1.62 18.74 -3.16
C ALA A 23 -0.37 17.86 -2.97
N VAL A 24 0.67 18.38 -2.32
CA VAL A 24 1.87 17.61 -1.97
C VAL A 24 1.52 16.44 -1.04
N ALA A 25 0.68 16.66 -0.02
CA ALA A 25 0.26 15.60 0.89
C ALA A 25 -0.50 14.48 0.16
N ILE A 26 -1.44 14.83 -0.73
CA ILE A 26 -2.16 13.86 -1.57
C ILE A 26 -1.19 13.08 -2.45
N TRP A 27 -0.25 13.76 -3.10
CA TRP A 27 0.76 13.13 -3.95
C TRP A 27 1.62 12.14 -3.14
N LEU A 28 2.07 12.49 -1.94
CA LEU A 28 2.86 11.62 -1.07
C LEU A 28 2.11 10.35 -0.62
N LEU A 29 0.78 10.41 -0.53
CA LEU A 29 -0.08 9.29 -0.15
C LEU A 29 -0.44 8.36 -1.32
N GLN A 30 -0.12 8.73 -2.56
CA GLN A 30 -0.37 7.87 -3.72
C GLN A 30 0.51 6.62 -3.68
N GLU A 31 -0.08 5.51 -4.12
CA GLU A 31 0.60 4.22 -4.27
C GLU A 31 1.35 4.14 -5.58
N VAL A 32 2.59 3.67 -5.51
CA VAL A 32 3.46 3.39 -6.64
C VAL A 32 3.63 1.89 -6.74
N GLU A 33 3.50 1.34 -7.95
CA GLU A 33 3.75 -0.07 -8.23
C GLU A 33 5.25 -0.35 -8.04
N TYR A 34 5.55 -1.33 -7.18
CA TYR A 34 6.89 -1.85 -6.94
C TYR A 34 7.19 -3.00 -7.89
N GLU A 35 6.28 -3.97 -7.90
CA GLU A 35 6.44 -5.22 -8.63
C GLU A 35 5.07 -5.82 -8.95
N ARG A 36 5.04 -6.61 -10.01
CA ARG A 36 3.89 -7.36 -10.45
C ARG A 36 4.29 -8.82 -10.65
N ILE A 37 3.58 -9.72 -9.97
CA ILE A 37 3.86 -11.15 -9.97
C ILE A 37 2.62 -11.84 -10.54
N SER A 38 2.76 -12.51 -11.67
CA SER A 38 1.65 -13.27 -12.28
C SER A 38 1.60 -14.67 -11.70
N SER A 39 0.39 -15.22 -11.56
CA SER A 39 0.20 -16.63 -11.22
C SER A 39 0.67 -17.53 -12.38
N PRO A 40 1.10 -18.78 -12.11
CA PRO A 40 1.60 -19.69 -13.14
C PRO A 40 0.58 -20.03 -14.24
N ASP A 41 -0.70 -20.03 -13.88
CA ASP A 41 -1.85 -20.23 -14.78
C ASP A 41 -2.28 -18.95 -15.52
N GLY A 42 -1.70 -17.79 -15.16
CA GLY A 42 -2.04 -16.48 -15.73
C GLY A 42 -3.43 -15.96 -15.33
N GLY A 43 -4.16 -16.64 -14.44
CA GLY A 43 -5.50 -16.24 -14.02
C GLY A 43 -5.51 -15.04 -13.07
N TYR A 44 -4.40 -14.84 -12.35
CA TYR A 44 -4.27 -13.85 -11.28
C TYR A 44 -2.96 -13.08 -11.38
N THR A 45 -2.95 -11.91 -10.75
CA THR A 45 -1.78 -11.04 -10.65
C THR A 45 -1.73 -10.41 -9.27
N ALA A 46 -0.62 -10.63 -8.56
CA ALA A 46 -0.30 -9.90 -7.35
C ALA A 46 0.44 -8.61 -7.71
N ILE A 47 -0.13 -7.48 -7.31
CA ILE A 47 0.42 -6.14 -7.51
C ILE A 47 0.91 -5.65 -6.16
N VAL A 48 2.22 -5.43 -6.08
CA VAL A 48 2.89 -4.91 -4.89
C VAL A 48 3.04 -3.41 -5.05
N THR A 49 2.58 -2.65 -4.07
CA THR A 49 2.66 -1.19 -4.07
C THR A 49 3.24 -0.65 -2.78
N TYR A 50 3.77 0.57 -2.81
CA TYR A 50 4.16 1.32 -1.61
C TYR A 50 3.72 2.78 -1.78
N ARG A 51 3.60 3.51 -0.67
CA ARG A 51 3.28 4.94 -0.73
C ARG A 51 4.54 5.75 -0.99
N ARG A 52 4.44 6.82 -1.79
CA ARG A 52 5.61 7.69 -2.08
C ARG A 52 6.32 8.19 -0.82
N ILE A 53 5.58 8.47 0.25
CA ILE A 53 6.15 8.88 1.53
C ILE A 53 7.15 7.87 2.11
N GLU A 54 6.95 6.57 1.89
CA GLU A 54 7.86 5.52 2.36
C GLU A 54 9.23 5.60 1.65
N ALA A 55 9.30 6.23 0.47
CA ALA A 55 10.57 6.46 -0.23
C ALA A 55 11.45 7.54 0.43
N PHE A 56 10.87 8.39 1.27
CA PHE A 56 11.58 9.46 1.97
C PHE A 56 11.92 9.09 3.41
N ARG A 57 11.51 7.90 3.89
CA ARG A 57 11.94 7.43 5.21
C ARG A 57 13.46 7.18 5.14
N PRO A 58 14.26 7.85 5.99
CA PRO A 58 15.70 7.69 5.95
C PRO A 58 16.08 6.24 6.28
N SER A 59 16.84 5.60 5.39
CA SER A 59 17.44 4.30 5.64
C SER A 59 18.63 4.48 6.57
N ILE A 60 18.65 3.77 7.69
CA ILE A 60 19.85 3.69 8.54
C ILE A 60 20.92 2.94 7.74
N PRO A 61 22.18 3.39 7.70
CA PRO A 61 23.24 2.66 7.02
C PRO A 61 23.34 1.23 7.57
N GLY A 62 23.32 0.23 6.69
CA GLY A 62 23.26 -1.20 7.04
C GLY A 62 21.86 -1.80 7.07
N GLN A 63 20.80 -0.97 7.08
CA GLN A 63 19.44 -1.41 6.83
C GLN A 63 19.19 -1.34 5.33
N SER A 64 18.89 -2.48 4.71
CA SER A 64 18.32 -2.50 3.35
C SER A 64 17.13 -1.54 3.38
N GLY A 65 17.09 -0.57 2.47
CA GLY A 65 16.12 0.54 2.46
C GLY A 65 14.71 0.08 2.11
N GLU A 66 14.19 -0.85 2.90
CA GLU A 66 13.01 -1.63 2.61
C GLU A 66 11.79 -0.88 3.11
N LYS A 67 10.85 -0.73 2.20
CA LYS A 67 9.66 0.10 2.38
C LYS A 67 8.53 -0.82 2.80
N ALA A 68 7.72 -0.35 3.74
CA ALA A 68 6.41 -0.97 3.96
C ALA A 68 5.55 -0.77 2.72
N GLY A 69 4.70 -1.75 2.46
CA GLY A 69 3.91 -1.77 1.24
C GLY A 69 2.58 -2.45 1.41
N PHE A 70 1.96 -2.70 0.28
CA PHE A 70 0.72 -3.42 0.17
C PHE A 70 0.86 -4.43 -0.95
N ILE A 71 0.21 -5.57 -0.78
CA ILE A 71 0.01 -6.55 -1.84
C ILE A 71 -1.49 -6.64 -2.12
N ARG A 72 -1.84 -6.56 -3.41
CA ARG A 72 -3.20 -6.69 -3.89
C ARG A 72 -3.26 -7.76 -4.96
N ILE A 73 -4.16 -8.73 -4.81
CA ILE A 73 -4.38 -9.73 -5.85
C ILE A 73 -5.55 -9.30 -6.72
N LYS A 74 -5.36 -9.37 -8.04
CA LYS A 74 -6.39 -9.14 -9.04
C LYS A 74 -6.52 -10.33 -9.97
N ASP A 75 -7.71 -10.55 -10.53
CA ASP A 75 -7.90 -11.46 -11.65
C ASP A 75 -7.70 -10.75 -13.00
N MET A 76 -7.79 -11.51 -14.09
CA MET A 76 -7.76 -11.00 -15.47
C MET A 76 -8.88 -9.99 -15.81
N ALA A 77 -9.95 -9.97 -15.02
CA ALA A 77 -11.05 -9.01 -15.15
C ALA A 77 -10.86 -7.78 -14.24
N GLU A 78 -9.66 -7.57 -13.69
CA GLU A 78 -9.30 -6.49 -12.76
C GLU A 78 -10.10 -6.50 -11.44
N ARG A 79 -10.78 -7.61 -11.10
CA ARG A 79 -11.51 -7.77 -9.84
C ARG A 79 -10.52 -7.99 -8.70
N ASN A 80 -10.79 -7.35 -7.56
CA ASN A 80 -9.87 -7.32 -6.43
C ASN A 80 -10.19 -8.45 -5.42
N TYR A 81 -9.19 -9.26 -5.09
CA TYR A 81 -9.30 -10.38 -4.14
C TYR A 81 -8.83 -10.03 -2.73
N GLY A 82 -8.53 -8.76 -2.49
CA GLY A 82 -8.09 -8.26 -1.20
C GLY A 82 -6.81 -7.45 -1.32
N LYS A 83 -6.60 -6.59 -0.32
CA LYS A 83 -5.39 -5.79 -0.19
C LYS A 83 -4.89 -5.88 1.24
N ILE A 84 -3.64 -6.31 1.38
CA ILE A 84 -3.01 -6.55 2.68
C ILE A 84 -1.75 -5.70 2.78
N GLY A 85 -1.50 -5.13 3.95
CA GLY A 85 -0.25 -4.44 4.24
C GLY A 85 0.86 -5.46 4.49
N ILE A 86 2.02 -5.26 3.87
CA ILE A 86 3.21 -6.09 4.12
C ILE A 86 4.29 -5.22 4.79
N PRO A 87 4.99 -5.75 5.80
CA PRO A 87 6.01 -4.97 6.52
C PRO A 87 7.10 -4.44 5.59
N MET A 88 7.49 -5.24 4.60
CA MET A 88 8.55 -4.90 3.67
C MET A 88 8.21 -5.42 2.27
N VAL A 89 8.35 -4.56 1.25
CA VAL A 89 7.96 -4.90 -0.13
C VAL A 89 8.73 -6.08 -0.70
N TRP A 90 9.99 -6.30 -0.31
CA TRP A 90 10.77 -7.44 -0.83
C TRP A 90 10.21 -8.79 -0.40
N MET A 91 9.46 -8.86 0.70
CA MET A 91 8.80 -10.08 1.15
C MET A 91 7.83 -10.60 0.10
N SER A 92 7.37 -9.77 -0.85
CA SER A 92 6.57 -10.24 -1.99
C SER A 92 7.25 -11.33 -2.82
N ARG A 93 8.58 -11.46 -2.75
CA ARG A 93 9.33 -12.52 -3.43
C ARG A 93 9.08 -13.90 -2.86
N ASP A 94 8.62 -13.97 -1.61
CA ASP A 94 8.24 -15.21 -0.94
C ASP A 94 6.75 -15.55 -1.16
N LEU A 95 6.08 -14.83 -2.09
CA LEU A 95 4.70 -15.13 -2.47
C LEU A 95 4.65 -16.45 -3.23
N GLU A 96 3.95 -17.42 -2.67
CA GLU A 96 3.72 -18.72 -3.27
C GLU A 96 2.29 -18.79 -3.83
N TRP A 97 2.18 -19.16 -5.10
CA TRP A 97 0.89 -19.49 -5.70
C TRP A 97 0.55 -20.94 -5.38
N THR A 98 -0.69 -21.18 -4.98
CA THR A 98 -1.21 -22.51 -4.62
C THR A 98 -2.45 -22.81 -5.47
N ASP A 99 -2.87 -24.07 -5.52
CA ASP A 99 -4.07 -24.46 -6.28
C ASP A 99 -5.35 -23.75 -5.79
N LEU A 100 -5.38 -23.35 -4.52
CA LEU A 100 -6.53 -22.69 -3.88
C LEU A 100 -6.42 -21.16 -3.89
N GLY A 101 -5.25 -20.60 -4.17
CA GLY A 101 -5.00 -19.19 -3.94
C GLY A 101 -3.54 -18.76 -3.98
N ALA A 102 -3.17 -17.90 -3.05
CA ALA A 102 -1.79 -17.45 -2.86
C ALA A 102 -1.48 -17.41 -1.36
N SER A 103 -0.22 -17.56 -1.00
CA SER A 103 0.22 -17.50 0.39
C SER A 103 1.51 -16.72 0.50
N LEU A 104 1.60 -15.89 1.53
CA LEU A 104 2.80 -15.22 1.95
C LEU A 104 3.07 -15.62 3.40
N LYS A 105 4.02 -16.55 3.57
CA LYS A 105 4.26 -17.24 4.83
C LYS A 105 4.41 -16.26 6.00
N LEU A 106 3.75 -16.57 7.12
CA LEU A 106 3.71 -15.76 8.36
C LEU A 106 3.00 -14.40 8.26
N ILE A 107 2.51 -14.01 7.09
CA ILE A 107 1.86 -12.71 6.88
C ILE A 107 0.40 -12.90 6.51
N CYS A 108 0.13 -13.65 5.43
CA CYS A 108 -1.23 -13.77 4.91
C CYS A 108 -1.43 -14.95 3.94
N GLU A 109 -2.68 -15.33 3.77
CA GLU A 109 -3.14 -16.36 2.84
C GLU A 109 -4.42 -15.89 2.14
N TRP A 110 -4.54 -16.18 0.86
CA TRP A 110 -5.74 -15.95 0.07
C TRP A 110 -6.34 -17.28 -0.34
N ASN A 111 -7.67 -17.36 -0.24
CA ASN A 111 -8.46 -18.46 -0.79
C ASN A 111 -9.40 -17.91 -1.86
N PHE A 112 -9.09 -18.17 -3.14
CA PHE A 112 -9.83 -17.61 -4.26
C PHE A 112 -11.21 -18.24 -4.42
N ALA A 113 -11.36 -19.52 -4.07
CA ALA A 113 -12.63 -20.23 -4.10
C ALA A 113 -13.65 -19.60 -3.11
N LYS A 114 -13.18 -19.24 -1.91
CA LYS A 114 -14.01 -18.60 -0.88
C LYS A 114 -14.07 -17.08 -0.98
N ARG A 115 -13.20 -16.47 -1.81
CA ARG A 115 -12.98 -15.01 -1.85
C ARG A 115 -12.65 -14.43 -0.47
N GLU A 116 -11.87 -15.18 0.29
CA GLU A 116 -11.44 -14.81 1.63
C GLU A 116 -9.93 -14.58 1.61
N TYR A 117 -9.46 -13.65 2.44
CA TYR A 117 -8.06 -13.56 2.77
C TYR A 117 -7.90 -13.47 4.28
N ARG A 118 -6.83 -14.10 4.77
CA ARG A 118 -6.45 -14.18 6.17
C ARG A 118 -5.11 -13.50 6.34
N PHE A 119 -4.95 -12.75 7.42
CA PHE A 119 -3.67 -12.15 7.74
C PHE A 119 -3.43 -12.18 9.24
N CYS A 120 -2.16 -12.30 9.61
CA CYS A 120 -1.72 -12.19 10.98
C CYS A 120 -1.61 -10.70 11.36
N ASN A 121 -2.15 -10.37 12.54
CA ASN A 121 -1.89 -9.09 13.22
C ASN A 121 -0.36 -8.88 13.42
N GLU A 122 0.10 -7.63 13.57
CA GLU A 122 1.46 -7.25 13.99
C GLU A 122 1.96 -8.03 15.23
N SER A 123 1.07 -8.42 16.15
CA SER A 123 1.38 -9.25 17.32
C SER A 123 1.47 -10.76 17.03
N GLN A 124 1.19 -11.18 15.79
CA GLN A 124 1.05 -12.57 15.34
C GLN A 124 0.07 -13.42 16.18
N THR A 125 -0.79 -12.79 16.98
CA THR A 125 -1.65 -13.49 17.95
C THR A 125 -3.07 -13.68 17.46
N GLU A 126 -3.51 -12.87 16.49
CA GLU A 126 -4.86 -12.90 15.96
C GLU A 126 -4.87 -13.04 14.44
N GLU A 127 -5.61 -14.04 13.97
CA GLU A 127 -5.91 -14.27 12.56
C GLU A 127 -7.20 -13.51 12.21
N MET A 128 -7.10 -12.51 11.34
CA MET A 128 -8.28 -11.78 10.85
C MET A 128 -8.68 -12.31 9.48
N VAL A 129 -9.91 -12.79 9.36
CA VAL A 129 -10.52 -13.19 8.09
C VAL A 129 -11.33 -12.01 7.52
N LYS A 130 -11.07 -11.67 6.25
CA LYS A 130 -11.83 -10.65 5.52
C LYS A 130 -12.29 -11.20 4.18
N TYR A 131 -13.47 -10.74 3.78
CA TYR A 131 -14.06 -11.06 2.48
C TYR A 131 -13.64 -10.03 1.44
N ALA A 132 -13.24 -10.50 0.26
CA ALA A 132 -13.02 -9.64 -0.89
C ALA A 132 -14.36 -9.02 -1.33
N LYS A 133 -14.34 -7.70 -1.60
CA LYS A 133 -15.50 -6.95 -2.10
C LYS A 133 -15.52 -6.91 -3.62
#